data_AF-A0A0K9V0B8-F1
#
_entry.id   AF-A0A0K9V0B8-F1
#
_cell.length_a   1.000
_cell.length_b   1.000
_cell.length_c   1.000
_cell.angle_alpha   90.00
_cell.angle_beta   90.00
_cell.angle_gamma   90.00
#
_symmetry.space_group_name_H-M   'P 1'
#
loop_
_entity.id
_entity.type
_entity.pdbx_description
1 polymer ?
#
loop_
_entity_poly.entity_id
_entity_poly.type
_entity_poly.pdbx_seq_one_letter_code
_entity_poly.pdbx_strand_id
1 'polypeptide(L)'
;MAAEKLTKARLAQILITLLVLISAFLWRTFSHESGTHITCGMEKPCQFDIEGKRVTVSQLGSRDVPKYSISPWDEQWSIEVNGSTEFQSGVLLVSPTTQDNIELKINHGITLKLRYLP
;
A
#
# COMPACT_ATOMS: atom_id res chain seq x y z
N MET A 1 -5.09 -20.40 40.47
CA MET A 1 -6.07 -21.51 40.41
C MET A 1 -5.29 -22.81 40.51
N ALA A 2 -5.83 -23.84 41.19
CA ALA A 2 -5.12 -25.10 41.47
C ALA A 2 -4.49 -25.67 40.19
N ALA A 3 -3.18 -25.92 40.22
CA ALA A 3 -2.46 -26.55 39.12
C ALA A 3 -2.87 -28.02 39.06
N GLU A 4 -3.91 -28.32 38.29
CA GLU A 4 -4.35 -29.68 38.01
C GLU A 4 -3.16 -30.47 37.43
N LYS A 5 -2.93 -31.70 37.94
CA LYS A 5 -1.86 -32.58 37.44
C LYS A 5 -2.10 -32.81 35.94
N LEU A 6 -1.32 -32.18 35.07
CA LEU A 6 -1.40 -32.39 33.63
C LEU A 6 -1.13 -33.86 33.32
N THR A 7 -2.19 -34.61 33.05
CA THR A 7 -2.08 -35.94 32.44
C THR A 7 -1.40 -35.79 31.09
N LYS A 8 -0.49 -36.70 30.73
CA LYS A 8 0.32 -36.58 29.50
C LYS A 8 -0.52 -36.37 28.24
N ALA A 9 -1.74 -36.92 28.22
CA ALA A 9 -2.71 -36.72 27.14
C ALA A 9 -3.19 -35.26 27.01
N ARG A 10 -3.57 -34.60 28.11
CA ARG A 10 -3.99 -33.19 28.09
C ARG A 10 -2.85 -32.26 27.67
N LEU A 11 -1.62 -32.57 28.07
CA LEU A 11 -0.44 -31.78 27.70
C LEU A 11 -0.19 -31.81 26.19
N ALA A 12 -0.25 -32.99 25.57
CA ALA A 12 -0.09 -33.13 24.13
C ALA A 12 -1.17 -32.37 23.35
N GLN A 13 -2.43 -32.44 23.83
CA GLN A 13 -3.56 -31.75 23.20
C GLN A 13 -3.37 -30.22 23.22
N ILE A 14 -2.90 -29.65 24.33
CA ILE A 14 -2.61 -28.22 24.46
C ILE A 14 -1.43 -27.81 23.55
N LEU A 15 -0.40 -28.65 23.42
CA LEU A 15 0.73 -28.34 22.53
C LEU A 15 0.32 -28.32 21.06
N ILE A 16 -0.55 -29.25 20.64
CA ILE A 16 -1.07 -29.29 19.27
C ILE A 16 -1.91 -28.04 18.99
N THR A 17 -2.83 -27.68 19.89
CA THR A 17 -3.64 -26.46 19.70
C THR A 17 -2.79 -25.20 19.70
N LEU A 18 -1.76 -25.13 20.56
CA LEU A 18 -0.80 -24.02 20.57
C LEU A 18 -0.06 -23.91 19.24
N LEU A 19 0.42 -25.01 18.66
CA LEU A 19 1.12 -25.02 17.37
C LEU A 19 0.22 -24.54 16.22
N VAL A 20 -1.03 -24.98 16.19
CA VAL A 20 -2.01 -24.53 15.18
C VAL A 20 -2.25 -23.03 15.31
N LEU A 21 -2.44 -22.54 16.53
CA LEU A 21 -2.65 -21.11 16.79
C LEU A 21 -1.44 -20.26 16.39
N ILE A 22 -0.22 -20.70 16.71
CA ILE A 22 1.02 -20.01 16.31
C ILE A 22 1.13 -19.98 14.78
N SER A 23 0.88 -21.09 14.10
CA SER A 23 0.98 -21.18 12.64
C SER A 23 -0.03 -20.25 11.95
N ALA A 24 -1.28 -20.26 12.41
CA ALA A 24 -2.32 -19.37 11.91
C ALA A 24 -2.00 -17.89 12.18
N PHE A 25 -1.43 -17.58 13.34
CA PHE A 25 -1.02 -16.24 13.70
C PHE A 25 0.13 -15.75 12.81
N LEU A 26 1.17 -16.56 12.63
CA LEU A 26 2.30 -16.25 11.76
C LEU A 26 1.87 -16.06 10.30
N TRP A 27 0.96 -16.91 9.79
CA TRP A 27 0.39 -16.73 8.45
C TRP A 27 -0.32 -15.39 8.32
N ARG A 28 -1.13 -15.01 9.32
CA ARG A 28 -1.85 -13.73 9.33
C ARG A 28 -0.90 -12.54 9.49
N THR A 29 0.20 -12.68 10.24
CA THR A 29 1.23 -11.65 10.39
C THR A 29 2.02 -11.46 9.10
N PHE A 30 2.40 -12.53 8.41
CA PHE A 30 3.12 -12.42 7.14
C PHE A 30 2.21 -11.91 6.01
N SER A 31 0.94 -12.31 6.02
CA SER A 31 -0.07 -11.83 5.08
C SER A 31 -0.56 -10.41 5.39
N HIS A 32 -0.19 -9.83 6.53
CA HIS A 32 -0.46 -8.43 6.80
C HIS A 32 0.57 -7.62 6.03
N GLU A 33 0.22 -7.18 4.82
CA GLU A 33 0.93 -6.11 4.13
C GLU A 33 0.98 -4.93 5.11
N SER A 34 2.18 -4.64 5.63
CA SER A 34 2.48 -3.42 6.35
C SER A 34 2.48 -2.27 5.34
N GLY A 35 1.27 -1.92 4.91
CA GLY A 35 0.91 -0.81 4.05
C GLY A 35 1.58 0.48 4.49
N THR A 36 2.72 0.90 3.94
CA THR A 36 3.18 2.26 4.20
C THR A 36 2.25 3.19 3.43
N HIS A 37 1.39 3.88 4.18
CA HIS A 37 0.45 4.85 3.64
C HIS A 37 1.12 6.20 3.52
N ILE A 38 1.48 6.61 2.30
CA ILE A 38 1.98 7.97 2.04
C ILE A 38 0.83 8.79 1.49
N THR A 39 0.46 9.84 2.22
CA THR A 39 -0.54 10.81 1.78
C THR A 39 0.19 12.02 1.20
N CYS A 40 -0.01 12.26 -0.09
CA CYS A 40 0.61 13.37 -0.81
C CYS A 40 -0.44 14.49 -0.99
N GLY A 41 -0.18 15.65 -0.40
CA GLY A 41 -1.00 16.86 -0.61
C GLY A 41 -0.49 17.62 -1.83
N MET A 42 -1.35 17.83 -2.83
CA MET A 42 -0.96 18.34 -4.16
C MET A 42 -0.59 19.84 -4.19
N GLU A 43 -0.47 20.51 -3.05
CA GLU A 43 0.02 21.90 -2.96
C GLU A 43 1.50 22.03 -3.31
N LYS A 44 2.28 20.95 -3.15
CA LYS A 44 3.72 20.89 -3.43
C LYS A 44 4.10 19.57 -4.10
N PRO A 45 5.17 19.54 -4.92
CA PRO A 45 5.68 18.30 -5.48
C PRO A 45 6.07 17.36 -4.34
N CYS A 46 5.46 16.17 -4.33
CA CYS A 46 5.69 15.16 -3.30
C CYS A 46 6.83 14.24 -3.75
N GLN A 47 7.82 14.07 -2.88
CA GLN A 47 8.97 13.21 -3.12
C GLN A 47 9.04 12.15 -2.02
N PHE A 48 9.15 10.89 -2.42
CA PHE A 48 9.29 9.77 -1.50
C PHE A 48 10.21 8.72 -2.10
N ASP A 49 10.84 7.93 -1.24
CA ASP A 49 11.77 6.89 -1.64
C ASP A 49 11.06 5.53 -1.63
N ILE A 50 11.09 4.83 -2.76
CA ILE A 50 10.56 3.48 -2.94
C ILE A 50 11.73 2.59 -3.34
N GLU A 51 12.11 1.63 -2.49
CA GLU A 51 13.20 0.67 -2.79
C GLU A 51 14.51 1.34 -3.25
N GLY A 52 14.86 2.52 -2.71
CA GLY A 52 16.05 3.27 -3.10
C GLY A 52 15.90 4.09 -4.40
N LYS A 53 14.70 4.09 -5.02
CA LYS A 53 14.33 4.97 -6.12
C LYS A 53 13.53 6.15 -5.57
N ARG A 54 14.02 7.37 -5.80
CA ARG A 54 13.30 8.60 -5.46
C ARG A 54 12.19 8.88 -6.49
N VAL A 55 10.95 8.65 -6.08
CA VAL A 55 9.76 8.94 -6.89
C VAL A 55 9.27 10.35 -6.59
N THR A 56 9.02 11.11 -7.65
CA THR A 56 8.48 12.47 -7.59
C THR A 56 7.11 12.49 -8.22
N VAL A 57 6.16 13.11 -7.52
CA VAL A 57 4.80 13.34 -7.98
C VAL A 57 4.56 14.83 -8.05
N SER A 58 4.20 15.31 -9.24
CA SER A 58 3.89 16.71 -9.49
C SER A 58 2.57 16.86 -10.21
N GLN A 59 1.85 17.94 -9.91
CA GLN A 59 0.64 18.31 -10.63
C GLN A 59 1.02 19.14 -11.87
N LEU A 60 0.69 18.63 -13.05
CA LEU A 60 0.63 19.41 -14.28
C LEU A 60 -0.69 20.18 -14.24
N GLY A 61 -0.64 21.38 -13.65
CA GLY A 61 -1.80 22.26 -13.49
C GLY A 61 -2.46 22.59 -14.82
N SER A 62 -3.54 21.89 -15.16
CA SER A 62 -4.46 22.27 -16.22
C SER A 62 -5.79 22.64 -15.57
N ARG A 63 -6.29 23.83 -15.91
CA ARG A 63 -7.39 24.53 -15.23
C ARG A 63 -8.74 23.80 -15.32
N ASP A 64 -8.85 22.83 -16.22
CA ASP A 64 -10.06 22.04 -16.49
C ASP A 64 -9.99 20.57 -16.03
N VAL A 65 -8.78 19.98 -15.94
CA VAL A 65 -8.57 18.58 -15.50
C VAL A 65 -7.24 18.48 -14.77
N PRO A 66 -7.20 18.11 -13.48
CA PRO A 66 -5.94 18.00 -12.74
C PRO A 66 -5.11 16.86 -13.32
N LYS A 67 -4.01 17.15 -14.01
CA LYS A 67 -3.09 16.10 -14.50
C LYS A 67 -1.97 15.89 -13.50
N TYR A 68 -1.61 14.65 -13.23
CA TYR A 68 -0.48 14.30 -12.36
C TYR A 68 0.58 13.55 -13.14
N SER A 69 1.84 13.85 -12.87
CA SER A 69 2.98 13.10 -13.40
C SER A 69 3.70 12.41 -12.27
N ILE A 70 3.89 11.10 -12.39
CA ILE A 70 4.63 10.27 -11.43
C ILE A 70 5.87 9.74 -12.14
N SER A 71 7.06 10.02 -11.61
CA SER A 71 8.34 9.62 -12.21
C SER A 71 9.38 9.29 -11.16
N PRO A 72 10.19 8.21 -11.33
CA PRO A 72 10.05 7.17 -12.35
C PRO A 72 8.91 6.20 -12.02
N TRP A 73 8.15 5.79 -13.03
CA TRP A 73 7.10 4.77 -12.93
C TRP A 73 7.64 3.38 -13.29
N ASP A 74 7.24 2.38 -12.53
CA ASP A 74 7.62 0.98 -12.73
C ASP A 74 6.39 0.17 -13.19
N GLU A 75 6.55 -0.65 -14.24
CA GLU A 75 5.44 -1.43 -14.83
C GLU A 75 4.86 -2.47 -13.86
N GLN A 76 5.62 -2.84 -12.83
CA GLN A 76 5.16 -3.76 -11.79
C GLN A 76 4.23 -3.09 -10.75
N TRP A 77 4.01 -1.78 -10.82
CA TRP A 77 3.10 -1.07 -9.91
C TRP A 77 1.68 -1.01 -10.47
N SER A 78 0.70 -1.19 -9.59
CA SER A 78 -0.72 -1.15 -9.96
C SER A 78 -1.37 0.16 -9.52
N ILE A 79 -2.17 0.74 -10.38
CA ILE A 79 -2.88 2.00 -10.12
C ILE A 79 -4.38 1.81 -10.33
N GLU A 80 -5.16 2.32 -9.38
CA GLU A 80 -6.62 2.35 -9.47
C GLU A 80 -7.07 3.81 -9.50
N VAL A 81 -7.45 4.29 -10.70
CA VAL A 81 -7.90 5.67 -10.92
C VAL A 81 -9.25 5.66 -11.61
N ASN A 82 -10.16 6.48 -11.11
CA ASN A 82 -11.41 6.79 -11.77
C ASN A 82 -11.20 7.86 -12.86
N GLY A 83 -10.55 7.49 -13.97
CA GLY A 83 -10.17 8.38 -15.08
C GLY A 83 -9.25 7.73 -16.09
N SER A 84 -8.44 8.54 -16.79
CA SER A 84 -7.47 8.04 -17.78
C SER A 84 -6.04 8.04 -17.23
N THR A 85 -5.27 7.04 -17.61
CA THR A 85 -3.84 6.95 -17.34
C THR A 85 -3.09 6.79 -18.67
N GLU A 86 -1.96 7.46 -18.80
CA GLU A 86 -1.11 7.41 -19.98
C GLU A 86 0.34 7.19 -19.54
N PHE A 87 0.97 6.17 -20.08
CA PHE A 87 2.37 5.87 -19.77
C PHE A 87 3.26 6.40 -20.90
N GLN A 88 4.21 7.27 -20.57
CA GLN A 88 5.17 7.81 -21.51
C GLN A 88 6.58 7.71 -20.94
N SER A 89 7.40 6.82 -21.52
CA SER A 89 8.85 6.72 -21.28
C SER A 89 9.27 6.73 -19.79
N GLY A 90 8.61 5.92 -18.95
CA GLY A 90 8.92 5.83 -17.52
C GLY A 90 8.24 6.91 -16.66
N VAL A 91 7.31 7.67 -17.22
CA VAL A 91 6.44 8.60 -16.49
C VAL A 91 5.00 8.14 -16.63
N LEU A 92 4.28 8.06 -15.51
CA LEU A 92 2.84 7.85 -15.52
C LEU A 92 2.10 9.18 -15.42
N LEU A 93 1.32 9.48 -16.44
CA LEU A 93 0.40 10.60 -16.49
C LEU A 93 -0.98 10.12 -16.04
N VAL A 94 -1.53 10.76 -15.03
CA VAL A 94 -2.85 10.43 -14.47
C VAL A 94 -3.76 11.63 -14.65
N SER A 95 -4.88 11.42 -15.33
CA SER A 95 -5.93 12.42 -15.52
C SER A 95 -7.23 11.86 -14.93
N PRO A 96 -7.47 12.03 -13.61
CA PRO A 96 -8.70 11.58 -13.00
C PRO A 96 -9.89 12.42 -13.49
N THR A 97 -11.02 11.76 -13.71
CA THR A 97 -12.28 12.42 -14.08
C THR A 97 -13.00 13.01 -12.88
N THR A 98 -12.73 12.50 -11.67
CA THR A 98 -13.24 13.04 -10.41
C THR A 98 -12.08 13.41 -9.49
N GLN A 99 -12.26 14.45 -8.69
CA GLN A 99 -11.25 14.95 -7.76
C GLN A 99 -11.19 14.10 -6.48
N ASP A 100 -11.23 12.78 -6.63
CA ASP A 100 -11.24 11.82 -5.53
C ASP A 100 -9.83 11.32 -5.22
N ASN A 101 -9.72 10.65 -4.08
CA ASN A 101 -8.47 10.07 -3.60
C ASN A 101 -7.97 9.02 -4.61
N ILE A 102 -6.85 9.30 -5.28
CA ILE A 102 -6.20 8.32 -6.16
C ILE A 102 -5.39 7.38 -5.28
N GLU A 103 -5.66 6.08 -5.36
CA GLU A 103 -4.91 5.06 -4.63
C GLU A 103 -3.95 4.33 -5.57
N LEU A 104 -2.66 4.36 -5.25
CA LEU A 104 -1.63 3.63 -5.97
C LEU A 104 -1.10 2.52 -5.09
N LYS A 105 -1.13 1.29 -5.60
CA LYS A 105 -0.57 0.10 -4.93
C LYS A 105 0.79 -0.20 -5.56
N ILE A 106 1.82 0.22 -4.86
CA ILE A 106 3.21 0.01 -5.22
C ILE A 106 3.76 -1.15 -4.39
N ASN A 107 4.57 -1.97 -5.05
CA ASN A 107 5.22 -3.20 -4.59
C ASN A 107 5.05 -3.60 -3.10
N HIS A 108 4.57 -4.82 -2.84
CA HIS A 108 4.53 -5.49 -1.53
C HIS A 108 4.22 -4.56 -0.33
N GLY A 109 3.07 -3.89 -0.35
CA GLY A 109 2.57 -3.15 0.81
C GLY A 109 2.86 -1.65 0.82
N ILE A 110 2.96 -0.97 -0.32
CA ILE A 110 2.96 0.51 -0.34
C ILE A 110 1.66 0.98 -0.97
N THR A 111 0.84 1.71 -0.21
CA THR A 111 -0.38 2.34 -0.73
C THR A 111 -0.23 3.85 -0.69
N LEU A 112 0.00 4.48 -1.83
CA LEU A 112 -0.01 5.94 -1.92
C LEU A 112 -1.44 6.43 -2.07
N LYS A 113 -1.80 7.46 -1.33
CA LYS A 113 -3.06 8.18 -1.55
C LYS A 113 -2.76 9.61 -1.95
N LEU A 114 -3.11 9.98 -3.18
CA LEU A 114 -3.06 11.38 -3.63
C LEU A 114 -4.34 12.05 -3.18
N ARG A 115 -4.24 13.08 -2.35
CA ARG A 115 -5.38 13.90 -1.95
C ARG A 115 -5.26 15.27 -2.62
N TYR A 116 -6.30 15.64 -3.38
CA TYR A 116 -6.47 17.01 -3.82
C TYR A 116 -6.93 17.86 -2.64
N LEU A 117 -6.18 18.91 -2.31
CA LEU A 117 -6.65 19.93 -1.36
C LEU A 117 -7.22 21.10 -2.19
N PRO A 118 -8.45 21.55 -1.90
CA PRO A 118 -9.10 22.67 -2.59
C PRO A 118 -8.43 24.02 -2.30
#